data_AF-A0AAU4F982-F1
#
_entry.id   AF-A0AAU4F982-F1
#
_cell.length_a   1.000
_cell.length_b   1.000
_cell.length_c   1.000
_cell.angle_alpha   90.00
_cell.angle_beta   90.00
_cell.angle_gamma   90.00
#
_symmetry.space_group_name_H-M   'P 1'
#
loop_
_entity.id
_entity.type
_entity.pdbx_description
1 polymer ?
#
loop_
_entity_poly.entity_id
_entity_poly.type
_entity_poly.pdbx_seq_one_letter_code
_entity_poly.pdbx_strand_id
1 'polypeptide(L)'
;MTTGPDHTTVSDSVKRVVIAESRLSLAPEEIQDNEPLSGDLLRINSMGFVGMLVQLEDTLDVTLPDDLFVGRTFKTVNDLVEVVAEGARETEVQR
;
A
#
# COMPACT_ATOMS: atom_id res chain seq x y z
N MET A 1 -1.47 24.11 5.44
CA MET A 1 -2.58 23.14 5.32
C MET A 1 -1.99 21.93 4.62
N THR A 2 -1.25 21.11 5.35
CA THR A 2 -0.77 19.82 4.85
C THR A 2 -1.83 18.83 5.25
N THR A 3 -2.78 18.62 4.35
CA THR A 3 -3.67 17.46 4.40
C THR A 3 -2.77 16.25 4.19
N GLY A 4 -2.75 15.29 5.11
CA GLY A 4 -2.07 14.00 4.90
C GLY A 4 -2.41 13.39 3.53
N PRO A 5 -1.61 12.42 3.04
CA PRO A 5 -1.73 11.94 1.66
C PRO A 5 -3.16 11.51 1.35
N ASP A 6 -3.75 12.13 0.31
CA ASP A 6 -5.10 11.80 -0.14
C ASP A 6 -5.19 10.31 -0.51
N HIS A 7 -6.35 9.69 -0.28
CA HIS A 7 -6.60 8.28 -0.57
C HIS A 7 -6.20 7.89 -2.01
N THR A 8 -6.42 8.80 -2.98
CA THR A 8 -6.02 8.61 -4.38
C THR A 8 -4.50 8.56 -4.53
N THR A 9 -3.75 9.38 -3.81
CA THR A 9 -2.27 9.38 -3.81
C THR A 9 -1.73 8.10 -3.18
N VAL A 10 -2.33 7.66 -2.08
CA VAL A 10 -1.99 6.38 -1.45
C VAL A 10 -2.27 5.22 -2.41
N SER A 11 -3.46 5.21 -3.03
CA SER A 11 -3.84 4.18 -4.01
C SER A 11 -2.88 4.11 -5.20
N ASP A 12 -2.54 5.26 -5.80
CA ASP A 12 -1.57 5.29 -6.91
C ASP A 12 -0.18 4.78 -6.49
N SER A 13 0.29 5.18 -5.29
CA SER A 13 1.57 4.73 -4.75
C SER A 13 1.59 3.22 -4.51
N VAL A 14 0.54 2.68 -3.88
CA VAL A 14 0.39 1.23 -3.66
C VAL A 14 0.38 0.48 -4.99
N LYS A 15 -0.39 0.95 -5.97
CA LYS A 15 -0.49 0.33 -7.29
C LYS A 15 0.85 0.31 -8.03
N ARG A 16 1.61 1.41 -8.00
CA ARG A 16 2.96 1.45 -8.58
C ARG A 16 3.91 0.46 -7.93
N VAL A 17 3.86 0.36 -6.61
CA VAL A 17 4.73 -0.52 -5.84
C VAL A 17 4.39 -2.00 -6.09
N VAL A 18 3.12 -2.39 -6.15
CA VAL A 18 2.73 -3.76 -6.53
C VAL A 18 3.16 -4.08 -7.96
N ILE A 19 3.00 -3.15 -8.91
CA ILE A 19 3.43 -3.35 -10.31
C ILE A 19 4.94 -3.60 -10.39
N ALA A 20 5.72 -2.79 -9.66
CA ALA A 20 7.17 -2.92 -9.61
C ALA A 20 7.61 -4.26 -9.03
N GLU A 21 7.03 -4.69 -7.91
CA GLU A 21 7.34 -5.97 -7.26
C GLU A 21 6.92 -7.17 -8.11
N SER A 22 5.73 -7.11 -8.72
CA SER A 22 5.22 -8.13 -9.63
C SER A 22 5.93 -8.12 -10.99
N ARG A 23 6.79 -7.12 -11.25
CA ARG A 23 7.49 -6.88 -12.53
C ARG A 23 6.52 -6.81 -13.71
N LEU A 24 5.34 -6.23 -13.46
CA LEU A 24 4.32 -6.04 -14.48
C LEU A 24 4.64 -4.81 -15.31
N SER A 25 4.31 -4.87 -16.60
CA SER A 25 4.36 -3.71 -17.50
C SER A 25 2.96 -3.13 -17.68
N LEU A 26 2.29 -2.86 -16.56
CA LEU A 26 0.94 -2.29 -16.52
C LEU A 26 0.99 -0.89 -15.91
N ALA A 27 -0.02 -0.08 -16.22
CA ALA A 27 -0.22 1.21 -15.55
C ALA A 27 -0.99 0.99 -14.23
N PRO A 28 -0.80 1.85 -13.21
CA PRO A 28 -1.55 1.75 -11.95
C PRO A 28 -3.07 1.85 -12.16
N GLU A 29 -3.51 2.61 -13.16
CA GLU A 29 -4.92 2.72 -13.56
C GLU A 29 -5.52 1.41 -14.13
N GLU A 30 -4.69 0.48 -14.60
CA GLU A 30 -5.14 -0.83 -15.11
C GLU A 30 -5.37 -1.85 -13.98
N ILE A 31 -4.86 -1.58 -12.77
CA ILE A 31 -5.03 -2.45 -11.61
C ILE A 31 -6.29 -2.06 -10.86
N GLN A 32 -7.20 -3.03 -10.74
CA GLN A 32 -8.44 -2.86 -9.98
C GLN A 32 -8.14 -2.86 -8.47
N ASP A 33 -8.90 -2.07 -7.70
CA ASP A 33 -8.70 -1.98 -6.25
C ASP A 33 -9.06 -3.30 -5.54
N ASN A 34 -9.99 -4.08 -6.10
CA ASN A 34 -10.35 -5.42 -5.64
C ASN A 34 -9.39 -6.52 -6.13
N GLU A 35 -8.30 -6.17 -6.82
CA GLU A 35 -7.33 -7.15 -7.33
C GLU A 35 -6.60 -7.83 -6.15
N PRO A 36 -6.52 -9.17 -6.12
CA PRO A 36 -5.82 -9.90 -5.07
C PRO A 36 -4.30 -9.69 -5.11
N LEU A 37 -3.70 -9.32 -3.96
CA LEU A 37 -2.25 -9.14 -3.80
C LEU A 37 -1.50 -10.45 -4.07
N SER A 38 -1.95 -11.55 -3.47
CA SER A 38 -1.43 -12.90 -3.69
C SER A 38 -2.27 -13.67 -4.74
N GLY A 39 -2.73 -12.96 -5.78
CA GLY A 39 -3.45 -13.53 -6.91
C GLY A 39 -2.55 -14.05 -8.03
N ASP A 40 -3.18 -14.41 -9.16
CA ASP A 40 -2.48 -14.82 -10.39
C ASP A 40 -1.74 -13.65 -11.06
N LEU A 41 -2.29 -12.43 -10.96
CA LEU A 41 -1.73 -11.23 -11.60
C LEU A 41 -0.55 -10.64 -10.80
N LEU A 42 -0.81 -10.21 -9.56
CA LEU A 42 0.18 -9.54 -8.71
C LEU A 42 1.15 -10.52 -8.05
N ARG A 43 0.67 -11.67 -7.60
CA ARG A 43 1.50 -12.76 -7.05
C ARG A 43 2.53 -12.31 -6.01
N ILE A 44 2.15 -11.35 -5.17
CA ILE A 44 2.98 -10.82 -4.07
C ILE A 44 3.16 -11.91 -3.02
N ASN A 45 4.41 -12.12 -2.62
CA ASN A 45 4.79 -13.03 -1.53
C ASN A 45 5.00 -12.23 -0.24
N SER A 46 5.01 -12.91 0.91
CA SER A 46 5.17 -12.26 2.23
C SER A 46 6.43 -11.38 2.34
N MET A 47 7.55 -11.77 1.71
CA MET A 47 8.76 -10.93 1.67
C MET A 47 8.61 -9.71 0.76
N GLY A 48 8.00 -9.87 -0.42
CA GLY A 48 7.72 -8.76 -1.33
C GLY A 48 6.78 -7.75 -0.67
N PHE A 49 5.74 -8.24 0.02
CA PHE A 49 4.80 -7.42 0.78
C PHE A 49 5.50 -6.52 1.81
N VAL A 50 6.42 -7.07 2.60
CA VAL A 50 7.20 -6.26 3.57
C VAL A 50 8.06 -5.21 2.85
N GLY A 51 8.72 -5.58 1.75
CA GLY A 51 9.50 -4.62 0.94
C GLY A 51 8.64 -3.48 0.38
N MET A 52 7.41 -3.80 -0.05
CA MET A 52 6.46 -2.80 -0.52
C MET A 52 6.07 -1.80 0.57
N LEU A 53 5.83 -2.27 1.80
CA LEU A 53 5.46 -1.41 2.92
C LEU A 53 6.55 -0.38 3.21
N VAL A 54 7.81 -0.84 3.28
CA VAL A 54 8.96 0.05 3.50
C VAL A 54 9.08 1.08 2.37
N GLN A 55 8.86 0.68 1.13
CA GLN A 55 8.88 1.59 -0.01
C GLN A 55 7.73 2.61 0.03
N LEU A 56 6.56 2.20 0.53
CA LEU A 56 5.39 3.08 0.69
C LEU A 56 5.60 4.11 1.80
N GLU A 57 6.16 3.70 2.94
CA GLU A 57 6.55 4.60 4.03
C GLU A 57 7.52 5.69 3.55
N ASP A 58 8.56 5.30 2.81
CA ASP A 58 9.53 6.23 2.22
C ASP A 58 8.89 7.16 1.18
N THR A 59 8.02 6.62 0.32
CA THR A 59 7.34 7.40 -0.73
C THR A 59 6.37 8.43 -0.17
N LEU A 60 5.65 8.07 0.90
CA LEU A 60 4.61 8.89 1.52
C LEU A 60 5.13 9.75 2.69
N ASP A 61 6.40 9.59 3.09
CA ASP A 61 7.00 10.19 4.29
C ASP A 61 6.16 9.91 5.56
N VAL A 62 5.67 8.67 5.68
CA VAL A 62 4.87 8.21 6.83
C VAL A 62 5.52 7.04 7.51
N THR A 63 5.10 6.76 8.74
CA THR A 63 5.51 5.56 9.47
C THR A 63 4.29 4.74 9.76
N LEU A 64 4.26 3.51 9.26
CA LEU A 64 3.16 2.58 9.42
C LEU A 64 3.46 1.66 10.60
N PRO A 65 2.75 1.77 11.74
CA PRO A 65 2.98 0.89 12.87
C PRO A 65 2.71 -0.57 12.51
N ASP A 66 3.62 -1.46 12.93
CA ASP A 66 3.52 -2.90 12.69
C ASP A 66 2.20 -3.50 13.24
N ASP A 67 1.68 -2.96 14.34
CA ASP A 67 0.40 -3.32 14.94
C ASP A 67 -0.79 -3.23 13.95
N LEU A 68 -0.75 -2.30 12.98
CA LEU A 68 -1.78 -2.20 11.93
C LEU A 68 -1.83 -3.46 11.05
N PHE A 69 -0.75 -4.21 10.98
CA PHE A 69 -0.62 -5.42 10.17
C PHE A 69 -0.78 -6.70 11.00
N VAL A 70 -0.62 -6.63 12.32
CA VAL A 70 -0.76 -7.78 13.21
C VAL A 70 -2.23 -8.21 13.29
N GLY A 71 -2.51 -9.46 12.92
CA GLY A 71 -3.86 -10.02 12.99
C GLY A 71 -4.82 -9.58 11.87
N ARG A 72 -4.40 -8.70 10.95
CA ARG A 72 -5.14 -8.38 9.73
C ARG A 72 -4.76 -9.32 8.59
N THR A 73 -5.68 -9.53 7.65
CA THR A 73 -5.44 -10.38 6.47
C THR A 73 -5.54 -9.54 5.21
N PHE A 74 -4.39 -9.23 4.62
CA PHE A 74 -4.30 -8.49 3.37
C PHE A 74 -4.60 -9.39 2.19
N LYS A 75 -5.75 -9.19 1.56
CA LYS A 75 -6.18 -9.98 0.39
C LYS A 75 -6.10 -9.20 -0.91
N THR A 76 -6.49 -7.93 -0.90
CA THR A 76 -6.64 -7.11 -2.10
C THR A 76 -5.84 -5.81 -2.00
N VAL A 77 -5.65 -5.15 -3.13
CA VAL A 77 -5.01 -3.82 -3.20
C VAL A 77 -5.74 -2.82 -2.31
N ASN A 78 -7.07 -2.82 -2.32
CA ASN A 78 -7.89 -1.91 -1.49
C ASN A 78 -7.61 -2.08 0.01
N ASP A 79 -7.49 -3.32 0.48
CA ASP A 79 -7.20 -3.60 1.89
C ASP A 79 -5.87 -2.94 2.33
N LEU A 80 -4.87 -3.00 1.46
CA LEU A 80 -3.59 -2.33 1.68
C LEU A 80 -3.71 -0.80 1.63
N VAL A 81 -4.45 -0.26 0.65
CA VAL A 81 -4.68 1.20 0.52
C VAL A 81 -5.38 1.75 1.75
N GLU A 82 -6.41 1.07 2.26
CA GLU A 82 -7.14 1.49 3.45
C GLU A 82 -6.23 1.55 4.68
N VAL A 83 -5.39 0.52 4.89
CA VAL A 83 -4.46 0.49 6.04
C VAL A 83 -3.37 1.54 5.94
N VAL A 84 -2.80 1.75 4.76
CA VAL A 84 -1.77 2.79 4.56
C VAL A 84 -2.39 4.18 4.74
N ALA A 85 -3.62 4.40 4.24
CA ALA A 85 -4.34 5.65 4.43
C ALA A 85 -4.72 5.89 5.89
N GLU A 86 -5.05 4.84 6.65
CA GLU A 86 -5.28 4.89 8.10
C GLU A 86 -3.99 5.27 8.84
N GLY A 87 -2.91 4.51 8.63
CA GLY A 87 -1.63 4.76 9.29
C GLY A 87 -1.03 6.14 8.97
N ALA A 88 -1.15 6.59 7.71
CA ALA A 88 -0.71 7.92 7.30
C ALA A 88 -1.44 9.07 8.03
N ARG A 89 -2.72 8.87 8.40
CA ARG A 89 -3.47 9.84 9.20
C ARG A 89 -3.04 9.82 10.67
N GLU A 90 -2.70 8.64 11.20
CA GLU A 90 -2.25 8.50 12.59
C GLU A 90 -0.85 9.09 12.83
N THR A 91 0.04 9.04 11.84
CA THR A 91 1.39 9.66 11.95
C THR A 91 1.31 11.18 12.15
N GLU A 92 0.26 11.84 11.66
CA GLU A 92 0.05 13.29 11.82
C GLU A 92 -0.37 13.67 13.25
N VAL A 93 -0.98 12.75 14.01
CA VAL A 93 -1.50 13.01 15.37
C VAL A 93 -0.39 12.97 16.44
N GLN A 94 0.78 12.43 16.11
CA GLN A 94 1.89 12.25 17.05
C GLN A 94 3.02 13.29 16.92
N ARG A 95 2.96 14.23 15.95
CA ARG A 95 3.98 15.30 15.77
C ARG A 95 3.61 16.63 16.41
#